data_AF-A0A7W1A0W9-F1
#
_entry.id   AF-A0A7W1A0W9-F1
#
_cell.length_a   1.000
_cell.length_b   1.000
_cell.length_c   1.000
_cell.angle_alpha   90.00
_cell.angle_beta   90.00
_cell.angle_gamma   90.00
#
_symmetry.space_group_name_H-M   'P 1'
#
loop_
_entity.id
_entity.type
_entity.pdbx_description
1 polymer ?
#
loop_
_entity_poly.entity_id
_entity_poly.type
_entity_poly.pdbx_seq_one_letter_code
_entity_poly.pdbx_strand_id
1 'polypeptide(L)'
;IFHNCKRRTIGLPETRRKEWLLDIEYRKREVFAYSCEAYARIVARAKNPAERRALAAEYGSKRRISEERVDPAEVATIVAEAASARNGWKVILARCAPTTKLRSARQLAREMILASLTRQ
;
A
#
# COMPACT_ATOMS: atom_id res chain seq x y z
N ILE A 1 10.88 -9.33 -3.60
CA ILE A 1 9.47 -8.90 -3.36
C ILE A 1 8.53 -9.90 -4.03
N PHE A 2 7.72 -10.64 -3.28
CA PHE A 2 6.82 -11.70 -3.79
C PHE A 2 5.46 -11.19 -4.30
N HIS A 3 5.38 -9.96 -4.82
CA HIS A 3 4.11 -9.31 -5.15
C HIS A 3 3.32 -10.00 -6.28
N ASN A 4 3.99 -10.81 -7.11
CA ASN A 4 3.38 -11.65 -8.15
C ASN A 4 3.43 -13.15 -7.81
N CYS A 5 3.74 -13.53 -6.57
CA CYS A 5 3.81 -14.95 -6.20
C CYS A 5 2.39 -15.53 -6.13
N LYS A 6 2.15 -16.65 -6.83
CA LYS A 6 0.92 -17.43 -6.65
C LYS A 6 0.97 -18.16 -5.31
N ARG A 7 -0.19 -18.32 -4.67
CA ARG A 7 -0.28 -19.03 -3.39
C ARG A 7 0.17 -20.48 -3.49
N ARG A 8 -0.16 -21.14 -4.61
CA ARG A 8 0.30 -22.50 -4.91
C ARG A 8 1.82 -22.65 -4.86
N THR A 9 2.57 -21.65 -5.31
CA THR A 9 4.04 -21.68 -5.35
C THR A 9 4.68 -21.82 -3.97
N ILE A 10 3.97 -21.45 -2.91
CA ILE A 10 4.42 -21.56 -1.51
C ILE A 10 3.57 -22.56 -0.71
N GLY A 11 2.88 -23.49 -1.39
CA GLY A 11 2.07 -24.52 -0.74
C GLY A 11 0.78 -24.04 -0.09
N LEU A 12 0.35 -22.80 -0.36
CA LEU A 12 -0.91 -22.28 0.17
C LEU A 12 -2.09 -22.60 -0.78
N PRO A 13 -3.29 -22.91 -0.23
CA PRO A 13 -4.48 -23.11 -1.04
C PRO A 13 -4.82 -21.89 -1.89
N GLU A 14 -5.12 -22.15 -3.16
CA GLU A 14 -5.52 -21.18 -4.18
C GLU A 14 -7.05 -21.22 -4.35
N THR A 15 -7.70 -20.07 -4.39
CA THR A 15 -9.14 -19.97 -4.71
C THR A 15 -9.35 -18.90 -5.77
N ARG A 16 -10.50 -18.91 -6.46
CA ARG A 16 -10.84 -17.89 -7.47
C ARG A 16 -10.72 -16.44 -6.95
N ARG A 17 -10.89 -16.22 -5.64
CA ARG A 17 -10.76 -14.90 -5.00
C ARG A 17 -9.40 -14.65 -4.32
N LYS A 18 -8.57 -15.69 -4.17
CA LYS A 18 -7.25 -15.64 -3.54
C LYS A 18 -6.30 -16.51 -4.35
N GLU A 19 -5.92 -16.00 -5.52
CA GLU A 19 -4.95 -16.65 -6.40
C GLU A 19 -3.52 -16.26 -6.04
N TRP A 20 -3.31 -14.95 -5.86
CA TRP A 20 -2.02 -14.33 -5.58
C TRP A 20 -1.78 -14.20 -4.08
N LEU A 21 -0.51 -14.16 -3.68
CA LEU A 21 -0.10 -13.99 -2.29
C LEU A 21 -0.54 -12.63 -1.74
N LEU A 22 -0.40 -11.57 -2.54
CA LEU A 22 -0.83 -10.22 -2.24
C LEU A 22 -1.91 -9.80 -3.24
N ASP A 23 -2.97 -9.19 -2.74
CA ASP A 23 -4.05 -8.64 -3.57
C ASP A 23 -3.69 -7.20 -3.97
N ILE A 24 -3.08 -7.06 -5.14
CA ILE A 24 -2.56 -5.80 -5.67
C ILE A 24 -3.22 -5.54 -7.03
N GLU A 25 -3.73 -4.33 -7.21
CA GLU A 25 -4.26 -3.84 -8.49
C GLU A 25 -3.17 -3.95 -9.55
N TYR A 26 -3.51 -4.50 -10.72
CA TYR A 26 -2.52 -4.84 -11.74
C TYR A 26 -1.68 -3.61 -12.14
N ARG A 27 -2.34 -2.46 -12.31
CA ARG A 27 -1.70 -1.18 -12.65
C ARG A 27 -0.87 -0.57 -11.51
N LYS A 28 -0.99 -1.07 -10.28
CA LYS A 28 -0.28 -0.56 -9.08
C LYS A 28 0.88 -1.46 -8.65
N ARG A 29 1.20 -2.52 -9.40
CA ARG A 29 2.30 -3.45 -9.05
C ARG A 29 3.66 -2.74 -8.96
N GLU A 30 3.95 -1.85 -9.90
CA GLU A 30 5.20 -1.08 -9.90
C GLU A 30 5.21 -0.04 -8.77
N VAL A 31 4.10 0.69 -8.58
CA VAL A 31 3.92 1.61 -7.45
C VAL A 31 4.16 0.90 -6.11
N PHE A 32 3.61 -0.32 -5.95
CA PHE A 32 3.82 -1.16 -4.77
C PHE A 32 5.30 -1.53 -4.60
N ALA A 33 5.96 -2.00 -5.66
CA ALA A 33 7.36 -2.41 -5.61
C ALA A 33 8.29 -1.25 -5.22
N TYR A 34 8.14 -0.07 -5.87
CA TYR A 34 8.93 1.11 -5.55
C TYR A 34 8.67 1.63 -4.15
N SER A 35 7.41 1.62 -3.70
CA SER A 35 7.04 2.03 -2.34
C SER A 35 7.65 1.10 -1.30
N CYS A 36 7.60 -0.22 -1.51
CA CYS A 36 8.21 -1.21 -0.63
C CYS A 36 9.73 -1.04 -0.55
N GLU A 37 10.39 -0.84 -1.69
CA GLU A 37 11.84 -0.65 -1.73
C GLU A 37 12.25 0.63 -0.98
N ALA A 38 11.58 1.75 -1.25
CA ALA A 38 11.81 3.02 -0.57
C ALA A 38 11.61 2.90 0.94
N TYR A 39 10.47 2.33 1.35
CA TYR A 39 10.15 2.13 2.76
C TYR A 39 11.14 1.20 3.47
N ALA A 40 11.57 0.11 2.83
CA ALA A 40 12.57 -0.78 3.40
C ALA A 40 13.92 -0.07 3.64
N ARG A 41 14.38 0.75 2.67
CA ARG A 41 15.59 1.56 2.83
C ARG A 41 15.47 2.56 3.98
N ILE A 42 14.31 3.18 4.14
CA ILE A 42 14.01 4.12 5.23
C ILE A 42 14.03 3.39 6.58
N VAL A 43 13.34 2.25 6.70
CA VAL A 43 13.28 1.47 7.94
C VAL A 43 14.65 0.92 8.34
N ALA A 44 15.49 0.52 7.36
CA ALA A 44 16.84 0.05 7.64
C ALA A 44 17.78 1.13 8.20
N ARG A 45 17.48 2.42 7.95
CA ARG A 45 18.31 3.56 8.37
C ARG A 45 17.78 4.30 9.59
N ALA A 46 16.46 4.33 9.78
CA ALA A 46 15.82 5.07 10.86
C ALA A 46 15.95 4.34 12.20
N LYS A 47 16.41 5.04 13.24
CA LYS A 47 16.49 4.51 14.62
C LYS A 47 15.21 4.71 15.40
N ASN A 48 14.38 5.67 15.00
CA ASN A 48 13.14 6.04 15.68
C ASN A 48 12.07 6.56 14.69
N PRO A 49 10.81 6.72 15.13
CA PRO A 49 9.74 7.19 14.25
C PRO A 49 9.94 8.60 13.67
N ALA A 50 10.65 9.49 14.36
CA ALA A 50 10.91 10.84 13.87
C ALA A 50 11.90 10.81 12.71
N GLU A 51 13.01 10.08 12.85
CA GLU A 51 13.97 9.83 11.76
C GLU A 51 13.30 9.17 10.56
N ARG A 52 12.38 8.23 10.80
CA ARG A 52 11.65 7.55 9.72
C ARG A 52 10.84 8.54 8.86
N ARG A 53 10.16 9.50 9.50
CA ARG A 53 9.43 10.57 8.80
C ARG A 53 10.37 11.53 8.08
N ALA A 54 11.49 11.91 8.70
CA ALA A 54 12.47 12.79 8.08
C ALA A 54 13.08 12.18 6.81
N LEU A 55 13.48 10.90 6.87
CA LEU A 55 14.01 10.17 5.71
C LEU A 55 12.96 9.98 4.61
N ALA A 56 11.68 9.83 4.96
CA ALA A 56 10.59 9.79 3.98
C ALA A 56 10.36 11.13 3.28
N ALA A 57 10.47 12.25 4.01
CA ALA A 57 10.41 13.57 3.41
C ALA A 57 11.61 13.83 2.48
N GLU A 58 12.82 13.40 2.87
CA GLU A 58 14.02 13.45 2.02
C GLU A 58 13.86 12.60 0.74
N TYR A 59 13.26 11.41 0.85
CA TYR A 59 12.97 10.56 -0.30
C TYR A 59 12.11 11.29 -1.34
N GLY A 60 11.03 11.94 -0.88
CA GLY A 60 10.10 12.65 -1.74
C GLY A 60 10.71 13.85 -2.47
N SER A 61 11.74 14.48 -1.90
CA SER A 61 12.40 15.64 -2.53
C SER A 61 13.51 15.26 -3.52
N LYS A 62 14.12 14.07 -3.39
CA LYS A 62 15.32 13.70 -4.16
C LYS A 62 15.08 12.70 -5.28
N ARG A 63 14.10 11.80 -5.16
CA ARG A 63 14.03 10.63 -6.05
C ARG A 63 13.19 10.90 -7.29
N ARG A 64 13.77 10.63 -8.45
CA ARG A 64 13.07 10.60 -9.75
C ARG A 64 12.89 9.13 -10.14
N ILE A 65 11.64 8.67 -10.18
CA ILE A 65 11.31 7.38 -10.79
C ILE A 65 11.19 7.66 -12.29
N SER A 66 12.02 6.99 -13.10
CA SER A 66 12.11 7.22 -14.54
C SER A 66 11.08 6.40 -15.35
N GLU A 67 10.34 5.52 -14.68
CA GLU A 67 9.31 4.68 -15.31
C GLU A 67 8.07 5.52 -15.64
N GLU A 68 7.70 5.57 -16.92
CA GLU A 68 6.62 6.43 -17.46
C GLU A 68 5.25 6.13 -16.83
N ARG A 69 5.07 4.91 -16.30
CA ARG A 69 3.81 4.44 -15.70
C ARG A 69 3.68 4.70 -14.21
N VAL A 70 4.72 5.23 -13.56
CA VAL A 70 4.73 5.44 -12.12
C VAL A 70 4.88 6.92 -11.82
N ASP A 71 3.82 7.52 -11.28
CA ASP A 71 3.89 8.87 -10.74
C ASP A 71 4.81 8.89 -9.50
N PRO A 72 5.96 9.60 -9.54
CA PRO A 72 6.86 9.70 -8.40
C PRO A 72 6.19 10.36 -7.18
N ALA A 73 5.24 11.26 -7.39
CA ALA A 73 4.52 11.95 -6.31
C ALA A 73 3.56 10.99 -5.59
N GLU A 74 2.91 10.07 -6.32
CA GLU A 74 2.13 9.00 -5.72
C GLU A 74 3.00 8.12 -4.80
N VAL A 75 4.16 7.67 -5.28
CA VAL A 75 5.07 6.84 -4.48
C VAL A 75 5.56 7.61 -3.24
N ALA A 76 5.93 8.88 -3.38
CA ALA A 76 6.35 9.72 -2.26
C ALA A 76 5.26 9.85 -1.19
N THR A 77 4.01 10.04 -1.62
CA THR A 77 2.85 10.13 -0.71
C THR A 77 2.65 8.82 0.06
N ILE A 78 2.63 7.68 -0.65
CA ILE A 78 2.47 6.35 -0.04
C ILE A 78 3.59 6.08 0.97
N VAL A 79 4.84 6.43 0.62
CA VAL A 79 6.01 6.25 1.50
C VAL A 79 5.91 7.12 2.75
N ALA A 80 5.44 8.37 2.63
CA ALA A 80 5.24 9.26 3.79
C ALA A 80 4.15 8.72 4.74
N GLU A 81 3.04 8.23 4.21
CA GLU A 81 1.98 7.56 4.99
C GLU A 81 2.53 6.31 5.70
N ALA A 82 3.27 5.46 4.98
CA ALA A 82 3.86 4.25 5.52
C ALA A 82 4.90 4.53 6.62
N ALA A 83 5.73 5.57 6.44
CA ALA A 83 6.70 6.03 7.44
C ALA A 83 6.03 6.56 8.71
N SER A 84 4.84 7.13 8.60
CA SER A 84 4.08 7.61 9.76
C SER A 84 3.41 6.47 10.53
N ALA A 85 3.10 5.36 9.87
CA ALA A 85 2.43 4.21 10.48
C ALA A 85 3.39 3.27 11.25
N ARG A 86 2.85 2.55 12.25
CA ARG A 86 3.57 1.45 12.93
C ARG A 86 3.77 0.22 12.02
N ASN A 87 2.84 -0.01 11.09
CA ASN A 87 2.84 -1.15 10.17
C ASN A 87 2.84 -0.66 8.71
N GLY A 88 3.86 0.11 8.31
CA GLY A 88 3.87 0.83 7.03
C GLY A 88 3.69 -0.05 5.79
N TRP A 89 4.18 -1.30 5.81
CA TRP A 89 3.97 -2.22 4.68
C TRP A 89 2.48 -2.53 4.41
N LYS A 90 1.63 -2.53 5.45
CA LYS A 90 0.17 -2.70 5.28
C LYS A 90 -0.48 -1.47 4.66
N VAL A 91 0.04 -0.28 4.95
CA VAL A 91 -0.40 0.97 4.31
C VAL A 91 -0.09 0.90 2.81
N ILE A 92 1.14 0.52 2.46
CA ILE A 92 1.55 0.36 1.05
C ILE A 92 0.64 -0.64 0.33
N LEU A 93 0.39 -1.80 0.95
CA LEU A 93 -0.51 -2.81 0.39
C LEU A 93 -1.93 -2.27 0.19
N ALA A 94 -2.49 -1.58 1.19
CA ALA A 94 -3.84 -1.02 1.11
C ALA A 94 -3.96 0.04 0.01
N ARG A 95 -2.95 0.90 -0.16
CA ARG A 95 -2.93 1.93 -1.22
C ARG A 95 -2.83 1.33 -2.63
N CYS A 96 -2.28 0.12 -2.76
CA CYS A 96 -2.10 -0.57 -4.04
C CYS A 96 -3.12 -1.69 -4.28
N ALA A 97 -4.06 -1.93 -3.36
CA ALA A 97 -5.08 -2.96 -3.51
C ALA A 97 -6.19 -2.51 -4.49
N PRO A 98 -6.90 -3.45 -5.16
CA PRO A 98 -8.03 -3.10 -6.01
C PRO A 98 -9.13 -2.38 -5.22
N THR A 99 -9.53 -1.19 -5.64
CA THR A 99 -10.61 -0.42 -4.98
C THR A 99 -11.99 -1.04 -5.19
N THR A 100 -12.15 -1.85 -6.24
CA THR A 100 -13.45 -2.39 -6.68
C THR A 100 -13.78 -3.73 -6.03
N LYS A 101 -12.83 -4.44 -5.41
CA LYS A 101 -13.12 -5.77 -4.83
C LYS A 101 -13.58 -5.66 -3.39
N LEU A 102 -14.92 -5.64 -3.27
CA LEU A 102 -15.75 -5.88 -2.09
C LEU A 102 -15.55 -4.88 -0.95
N ARG A 103 -16.37 -3.82 -0.96
CA ARG A 103 -16.75 -3.14 0.28
C ARG A 103 -17.17 -4.21 1.27
N SER A 104 -16.47 -4.29 2.40
CA SER A 104 -16.87 -5.25 3.42
C SER A 104 -18.31 -4.94 3.84
N ALA A 105 -19.11 -5.96 4.16
CA ALA A 105 -20.47 -5.75 4.66
C ALA A 105 -20.50 -4.79 5.87
N ARG A 106 -19.43 -4.76 6.67
CA ARG A 106 -19.23 -3.80 7.76
C ARG A 106 -19.07 -2.35 7.30
N GLN A 107 -18.40 -2.11 6.18
CA GLN A 107 -18.18 -0.78 5.65
C GLN A 107 -19.45 -0.22 5.01
N LEU A 108 -20.19 -1.07 4.27
CA LEU A 108 -21.52 -0.75 3.77
C LEU A 108 -22.51 -0.47 4.92
N ALA A 109 -22.50 -1.30 5.98
CA ALA A 109 -23.37 -1.08 7.14
C ALA A 109 -23.05 0.24 7.87
N ARG A 110 -21.77 0.60 8.02
CA ARG A 110 -21.38 1.87 8.64
C ARG A 110 -21.80 3.09 7.81
N GLU A 111 -21.62 3.03 6.50
CA GLU A 111 -22.03 4.10 5.59
C GLU A 111 -23.56 4.24 5.56
N MET A 112 -24.31 3.13 5.58
CA MET A 112 -25.77 3.15 5.68
C MET A 112 -26.26 3.79 6.99
N ILE A 113 -25.63 3.46 8.12
CA ILE A 113 -25.94 4.05 9.43
C ILE A 113 -25.62 5.56 9.43
N LEU A 114 -24.46 5.95 8.92
CA LEU A 114 -24.08 7.36 8.83
C LEU A 114 -25.00 8.16 7.89
N ALA A 115 -25.43 7.56 6.77
CA ALA A 115 -26.34 8.19 5.80
C ALA A 115 -27.80 8.26 6.25
N SER A 116 -28.17 7.53 7.31
CA SER A 116 -29.49 7.62 7.94
C SER A 116 -29.51 8.61 9.11
N LEU A 117 -28.35 8.86 9.74
CA LEU A 117 -28.19 9.90 10.78
C LEU A 117 -28.07 11.32 10.21
N THR A 118 -27.66 11.48 8.96
CA THR A 118 -27.57 12.80 8.27
C THR A 118 -28.87 13.24 7.59
N ARG A 119 -29.95 12.44 7.72
CA ARG A 119 -31.29 12.76 7.17
C ARG A 119 -32.32 13.19 8.22
N GLN A 120 -31.90 13.38 9.48
CA GLN A 120 -32.66 14.03 10.54
C GLN A 120 -32.10 15.43 10.77
#